data_AF-A0A6N6SCC7-F1
#
_entry.id   AF-A0A6N6SCC7-F1
#
_cell.length_a   1.000
_cell.length_b   1.000
_cell.length_c   1.000
_cell.angle_alpha   90.00
_cell.angle_beta   90.00
_cell.angle_gamma   90.00
#
_symmetry.space_group_name_H-M   'P 1'
#
loop_
_entity.id
_entity.type
_entity.pdbx_description
1 polymer ?
#
loop_
_entity_poly.entity_id
_entity_poly.type
_entity_poly.pdbx_seq_one_letter_code
_entity_poly.pdbx_strand_id
1 'polypeptide(L)' 'MNDLNTVNDTTAKPVRTLPDAQTVLSVRHWTDRLFSFRVTRPRSLRFRSGEFV' A
#
# COMPACT_ATOMS: atom_id res chain seq x y z
N MET A 1 -23.07 -13.41 -16.94
CA MET A 1 -23.06 -13.20 -15.47
C MET A 1 -21.61 -13.41 -15.07
N ASN A 2 -20.85 -12.34 -14.81
CA ASN A 2 -19.38 -12.38 -14.79
C ASN A 2 -18.82 -13.34 -13.72
N ASP A 3 -18.00 -14.28 -14.16
CA ASP A 3 -17.27 -15.24 -13.33
C ASP A 3 -16.20 -14.53 -12.49
N LEU A 4 -16.33 -14.58 -11.16
CA LEU A 4 -15.30 -14.15 -10.22
C LEU A 4 -14.26 -15.26 -10.07
N ASN A 5 -13.27 -15.26 -10.97
CA ASN A 5 -12.14 -16.18 -10.90
C ASN A 5 -11.19 -15.74 -9.77
N THR A 6 -11.31 -16.37 -8.60
CA THR A 6 -10.46 -16.08 -7.43
C THR A 6 -9.10 -16.77 -7.59
N VAL A 7 -8.15 -16.12 -8.27
CA VAL A 7 -6.75 -16.55 -8.30
C VAL A 7 -5.98 -15.79 -7.25
N ASN A 8 -5.70 -16.40 -6.09
CA ASN A 8 -4.67 -15.92 -5.15
C ASN A 8 -4.22 -17.03 -4.20
N ASP A 9 -3.47 -18.00 -4.71
CA ASP A 9 -2.47 -18.66 -3.87
C ASP A 9 -1.17 -18.77 -4.65
N THR A 10 -0.29 -17.78 -4.44
CA THR A 10 1.06 -17.78 -4.99
C THR A 10 2.01 -17.84 -3.81
N THR A 11 2.68 -18.98 -3.66
CA THR A 11 3.80 -19.18 -2.75
C THR A 11 4.71 -17.96 -2.78
N ALA A 12 4.79 -17.24 -1.65
CA ALA A 12 5.51 -15.98 -1.58
C ALA A 12 6.99 -16.20 -1.91
N LYS A 13 7.44 -15.67 -3.06
CA LYS A 13 8.86 -15.58 -3.40
C LYS A 13 9.55 -14.70 -2.35
N PRO A 14 10.82 -14.97 -1.97
CA PRO A 14 11.52 -14.15 -0.99
C PRO A 14 11.55 -12.69 -1.47
N VAL A 15 10.85 -11.84 -0.73
CA VAL A 15 10.77 -10.40 -0.99
C VAL A 15 12.16 -9.84 -0.73
N ARG A 16 12.76 -9.21 -1.75
CA ARG A 16 14.00 -8.46 -1.54
C ARG A 16 13.74 -7.45 -0.43
N THR A 17 14.61 -7.40 0.57
CA THR A 17 14.48 -6.43 1.66
C THR A 17 14.69 -5.03 1.08
N LEU A 18 13.60 -4.26 0.95
CA LEU A 18 13.68 -2.84 0.64
C LEU A 18 13.91 -2.10 1.97
N PRO A 19 14.99 -1.32 2.12
CA PRO A 19 15.36 -0.70 3.39
C PRO A 19 14.26 0.22 3.96
N ASP A 20 13.44 0.82 3.09
CA ASP A 20 12.37 1.74 3.48
C ASP A 20 10.95 1.18 3.25
N ALA A 21 10.81 -0.13 3.05
CA ALA A 21 9.48 -0.73 2.83
C ALA A 21 8.52 -0.41 4.00
N GLN A 22 7.40 0.21 3.67
CA GLN A 22 6.31 0.49 4.61
C GLN A 22 5.08 -0.35 4.28
N THR A 23 4.36 -0.77 5.31
CA THR A 23 3.15 -1.58 5.16
C THR A 23 1.95 -0.69 4.94
N VAL A 24 1.14 -0.99 3.93
CA VAL A 24 -0.17 -0.36 3.72
C VAL A 24 -1.15 -0.85 4.80
N LEU A 25 -1.72 0.09 5.55
CA LEU A 25 -2.64 -0.18 6.66
C LEU A 25 -4.10 -0.13 6.22
N SER A 26 -4.44 0.73 5.27
CA SER A 26 -5.81 0.88 4.76
C SER A 26 -5.80 1.49 3.38
N VAL A 27 -6.75 1.08 2.54
CA VAL A 27 -7.02 1.68 1.23
C VAL A 27 -8.48 2.07 1.16
N ARG A 28 -8.77 3.29 0.72
CA ARG A 28 -10.12 3.79 0.46
C ARG A 28 -10.21 4.28 -0.97
N HIS A 29 -11.08 3.66 -1.75
CA HIS A 29 -11.47 4.14 -3.07
C HIS A 29 -12.64 5.11 -2.94
N TRP A 30 -12.56 6.22 -3.65
CA TRP A 30 -13.61 7.24 -3.73
C TRP A 30 -14.34 7.15 -5.07
N THR A 31 -13.58 6.92 -6.14
CA THR A 31 -14.06 6.62 -7.50
C THR A 31 -13.11 5.61 -8.15
N ASP A 32 -13.38 5.23 -9.40
CA ASP A 32 -12.51 4.35 -10.19
C ASP A 32 -11.10 4.90 -10.41
N ARG A 33 -10.90 6.22 -10.25
CA ARG A 33 -9.62 6.89 -10.50
C ARG A 33 -9.06 7.63 -9.29
N LEU A 34 -9.80 7.72 -8.19
CA LEU A 34 -9.38 8.43 -6.99
C LEU A 34 -9.44 7.50 -5.78
N PHE A 35 -8.30 7.33 -5.13
CA PHE A 35 -8.17 6.56 -3.90
C PHE A 35 -7.20 7.25 -2.94
N SER A 36 -7.23 6.82 -1.69
CA SER A 36 -6.31 7.24 -0.64
C SER A 36 -5.87 6.02 0.15
N PHE A 37 -4.67 6.05 0.73
CA PHE A 37 -4.17 4.96 1.55
C PHE A 37 -3.37 5.49 2.73
N ARG A 38 -3.20 4.65 3.74
CA ARG A 38 -2.35 4.91 4.91
C ARG A 38 -1.24 3.88 4.96
N VAL A 39 -0.05 4.30 5.37
CA VAL A 39 1.11 3.43 5.55
C VAL A 39 1.67 3.54 6.95
N THR A 40 2.51 2.58 7.34
CA THR A 40 3.39 2.74 8.51
C THR A 40 4.33 3.93 8.30
N ARG A 41 4.53 4.73 9.34
CA ARG A 41 5.45 5.88 9.29
C ARG A 41 6.80 5.47 9.88
N PRO A 42 7.92 5.60 9.14
CA PRO A 42 9.25 5.43 9.72
C PRO A 42 9.45 6.40 10.88
N ARG A 43 9.99 5.91 12.01
CA ARG A 43 10.15 6.72 13.23
C ARG A 43 11.03 7.96 13.02
N SER A 44 12.00 7.86 12.11
CA SER A 44 12.91 8.96 11.73
C SER A 44 12.28 9.98 10.79
N LEU A 45 11.22 9.63 10.05
CA LEU A 45 10.61 10.50 9.05
C LEU A 45 9.83 11.63 9.74
N ARG A 46 10.33 12.86 9.65
CA ARG A 46 9.72 14.10 10.14
C ARG A 46 9.37 15.00 8.96
N PHE A 47 8.22 15.65 9.02
CA PHE A 47 7.74 16.57 7.99
C PHE A 47 6.89 17.66 8.64
N ARG A 48 6.71 18.77 7.94
CA ARG A 48 5.77 19.84 8.29
C ARG A 48 4.49 19.69 7.48
N SER A 49 3.36 20.14 8.04
CA SER A 49 2.08 20.13 7.34
C SER A 49 2.18 20.91 6.02
N GLY A 50 1.94 20.22 4.90
CA GLY A 50 2.05 20.78 3.55
C GLY A 50 3.23 20.27 2.71
N GLU A 51 4.19 19.55 3.31
CA GLU A 51 5.30 18.92 2.58
C GLU A 51 4.89 17.60 1.92
N PHE A 52 5.57 17.24 0.83
CA PHE A 52 5.39 15.98 0.09
C PHE A 52 6.69 15.14 0.10
N VAL A 53 6.56 13.81 0.06
CA VAL A 53 7.64 12.80 0.08
C VAL A 53 7.30 11.61 -0.80
#